data_AF-A0A1V3C6J6-F1
#
_entry.id   AF-A0A1V3C6J6-F1
#
_cell.length_a   1.000
_cell.length_b   1.000
_cell.length_c   1.000
_cell.angle_alpha   90.00
_cell.angle_beta   90.00
_cell.angle_gamma   90.00
#
_symmetry.space_group_name_H-M   'P 1'
#
loop_
_entity.id
_entity.type
_entity.pdbx_description
1 polymer ?
#
loop_
_entity_poly.entity_id
_entity_poly.type
_entity_poly.pdbx_seq_one_letter_code
_entity_poly.pdbx_strand_id
1 'polypeptide(L)'
;MSNIFTSFLRVISRPGRSIGRDEAVWIIDRVLNERGSYNVPVVVRRTDDGSLLDIQAGCGKNPGFYDFWEDHRDQYACMWERFFDDGGFQDTITHFGQEGETRHGAFWYGFDEVRVLGAADRLPDLGMPSVSWEPDGDGAWRVGVTGRYQTGNDRTDIEKAGPCSTEVEWDPPVMDVAPGGLATPTTPSYWNAEIMGMEPDGLHGFVERGYHGSARESRVERVELLWRGRVVHRAQMEYDAQLDEYDWEQRSADDWDNCLSPDYLASTRSARQLRQHT
;
A
#
# COMPACT_ATOMS: atom_id res chain seq x y z
N MET A 1 25.16 0.78 3.07
CA MET A 1 24.19 1.60 2.30
C MET A 1 23.32 2.35 3.30
N SER A 2 22.80 3.53 2.96
CA SER A 2 21.81 4.20 3.80
C SER A 2 20.45 3.58 3.53
N ASN A 3 19.64 3.36 4.57
CA ASN A 3 18.24 2.98 4.40
C ASN A 3 17.53 3.97 3.47
N ILE A 4 16.71 3.42 2.58
CA ILE A 4 15.78 4.17 1.73
C ILE A 4 14.50 4.40 2.53
N PHE A 5 14.04 5.65 2.56
CA PHE A 5 12.84 6.05 3.29
C PHE A 5 11.79 6.45 2.27
N THR A 6 10.61 5.85 2.35
CA THR A 6 9.55 6.06 1.37
C THR A 6 8.31 6.63 2.03
N SER A 7 7.76 7.64 1.38
CA SER A 7 6.58 8.36 1.83
C SER A 7 5.54 8.33 0.73
N PHE A 8 4.33 7.93 1.09
CA PHE A 8 3.15 8.14 0.28
C PHE A 8 2.25 9.12 1.00
N LEU A 9 2.24 10.36 0.50
CA LEU A 9 1.48 11.47 1.05
C LEU A 9 0.09 11.52 0.43
N ARG A 10 -0.89 11.94 1.21
CA ARG A 10 -2.22 12.36 0.76
C ARG A 10 -2.56 13.71 1.35
N VAL A 11 -2.63 14.72 0.48
CA VAL A 11 -3.03 16.09 0.84
C VAL A 11 -4.52 16.25 0.55
N ILE A 12 -5.30 16.66 1.56
CA ILE A 12 -6.75 16.84 1.44
C ILE A 12 -7.07 18.34 1.42
N SER A 13 -7.79 18.79 0.38
CA SER A 13 -8.20 20.18 0.27
C SER A 13 -9.18 20.59 1.39
N ARG A 14 -9.22 21.88 1.71
CA ARG A 14 -10.28 22.42 2.58
C ARG A 14 -11.66 22.30 1.89
N PRO A 15 -12.75 22.20 2.68
CA PRO A 15 -14.11 22.27 2.14
C PRO A 15 -14.30 23.50 1.23
N GLY A 16 -14.89 23.30 0.05
CA GLY A 16 -15.10 24.35 -0.95
C GLY A 16 -13.84 24.79 -1.71
N ARG A 17 -12.68 24.17 -1.49
CA ARG A 17 -11.46 24.38 -2.28
C ARG A 17 -11.10 23.12 -3.07
N SER A 18 -10.47 23.34 -4.22
CA SER A 18 -9.90 22.30 -5.08
C SER A 18 -8.43 22.60 -5.32
N ILE A 19 -7.58 21.57 -5.19
CA ILE A 19 -6.18 21.59 -5.59
C ILE A 19 -6.13 21.55 -7.11
N GLY A 20 -5.75 22.67 -7.72
CA GLY A 20 -5.56 22.77 -9.17
C GLY A 20 -4.31 22.04 -9.64
N ARG A 21 -4.12 21.89 -10.96
CA ARG A 21 -2.90 21.29 -11.51
C ARG A 21 -1.65 22.10 -11.16
N ASP A 22 -1.70 23.42 -11.28
CA ASP A 22 -0.57 24.29 -10.98
C ASP A 22 -0.23 24.27 -9.49
N GLU A 23 -1.24 24.24 -8.62
CA GLU A 23 -1.08 24.07 -7.18
C GLU A 23 -0.47 22.70 -6.85
N ALA A 24 -0.91 21.63 -7.52
CA ALA A 24 -0.33 20.31 -7.34
C ALA A 24 1.15 20.26 -7.74
N VAL A 25 1.53 20.86 -8.88
CA VAL A 25 2.94 20.99 -9.29
C VAL A 25 3.73 21.76 -8.24
N TRP A 26 3.20 22.86 -7.74
CA TRP A 26 3.85 23.64 -6.68
C TRP A 26 4.01 22.84 -5.37
N ILE A 27 3.02 22.03 -4.96
CA ILE A 27 3.12 21.14 -3.79
C ILE A 27 4.26 20.14 -4.01
N ILE A 28 4.32 19.50 -5.18
CA ILE A 28 5.36 18.51 -5.50
C ILE A 28 6.75 19.15 -5.45
N ASP A 29 6.93 20.32 -6.04
CA ASP A 29 8.20 21.06 -5.99
C ASP A 29 8.64 21.36 -4.56
N ARG A 30 7.69 21.61 -3.64
CA ARG A 30 7.99 21.83 -2.22
C ARG A 30 8.38 20.55 -1.49
N VAL A 31 7.63 19.48 -1.71
CA VAL A 31 7.89 18.16 -1.12
C VAL A 31 9.24 17.61 -1.57
N LEU A 32 9.52 17.65 -2.87
CA LEU A 32 10.77 17.15 -3.44
C LEU A 32 11.96 18.08 -3.19
N ASN A 33 11.72 19.40 -3.19
CA ASN A 33 12.72 20.46 -3.10
C ASN A 33 13.93 20.24 -4.03
N GLU A 34 15.07 20.83 -3.72
CA GLU A 34 16.29 20.70 -4.52
C GLU A 34 16.92 19.30 -4.48
N ARG A 35 16.49 18.44 -3.54
CA ARG A 35 17.08 17.11 -3.35
C ARG A 35 16.42 16.03 -4.20
N GLY A 36 15.17 16.23 -4.61
CA GLY A 36 14.41 15.23 -5.34
C GLY A 36 14.07 14.01 -4.49
N SER A 37 13.61 12.97 -5.16
CA SER A 37 13.25 11.68 -4.59
C SER A 37 14.46 10.73 -4.61
N TYR A 38 14.76 10.11 -3.46
CA TYR A 38 15.87 9.17 -3.33
C TYR A 38 15.44 7.73 -3.63
N ASN A 39 15.83 7.20 -4.79
CA ASN A 39 15.64 5.81 -5.24
C ASN A 39 14.18 5.33 -5.34
N VAL A 40 13.22 6.25 -5.27
CA VAL A 40 11.78 5.96 -5.33
C VAL A 40 11.17 6.78 -6.46
N PRO A 41 10.37 6.19 -7.35
CA PRO A 41 9.69 6.94 -8.41
C PRO A 41 8.73 7.96 -7.82
N VAL A 42 8.68 9.16 -8.42
CA VAL A 42 7.68 10.17 -8.05
C VAL A 42 6.39 9.89 -8.80
N VAL A 43 5.39 9.38 -8.07
CA VAL A 43 4.06 9.08 -8.61
C VAL A 43 3.05 10.02 -7.99
N VAL A 44 2.21 10.62 -8.83
CA VAL A 44 1.20 11.57 -8.37
C VAL A 44 -0.16 11.21 -8.92
N ARG A 45 -1.16 11.19 -8.05
CA ARG A 45 -2.58 11.03 -8.42
C ARG A 45 -3.38 12.20 -7.89
N ARG A 46 -4.19 12.81 -8.77
CA ARG A 46 -5.12 13.89 -8.37
C ARG A 46 -6.54 13.47 -8.70
N THR A 47 -7.48 13.63 -7.77
CA THR A 47 -8.88 13.44 -8.17
C THR A 47 -9.33 14.52 -9.14
N ASP A 48 -10.29 14.17 -10.00
CA ASP A 48 -10.87 15.09 -10.98
C ASP A 48 -11.41 16.37 -10.33
N ASP A 49 -12.01 16.24 -9.14
CA ASP A 49 -12.55 17.36 -8.37
C ASP A 49 -11.49 18.15 -7.57
N GLY A 50 -10.21 17.79 -7.70
CA GLY A 50 -9.07 18.42 -7.03
C GLY A 50 -9.10 18.29 -5.50
N SER A 51 -9.93 17.41 -4.97
CA SER A 51 -10.14 17.36 -3.53
C SER A 51 -9.09 16.60 -2.73
N LEU A 52 -8.31 15.76 -3.43
CA LEU A 52 -7.17 15.08 -2.89
C LEU A 52 -6.05 15.03 -3.92
N LEU A 53 -4.83 15.09 -3.40
CA LEU A 53 -3.59 14.90 -4.12
C LEU A 53 -2.75 13.87 -3.38
N ASP A 54 -2.43 12.78 -4.06
CA ASP A 54 -1.56 11.73 -3.57
C ASP A 54 -0.18 11.88 -4.19
N ILE A 55 0.89 11.79 -3.39
CA ILE A 55 2.28 11.94 -3.84
C ILE A 55 3.11 10.82 -3.21
N GLN A 56 3.66 9.94 -4.03
CA GLN A 56 4.67 8.98 -3.61
C GLN A 56 6.06 9.53 -3.92
N ALA A 57 6.97 9.51 -2.95
CA ALA A 57 8.38 9.87 -3.16
C ALA A 57 9.26 9.28 -2.05
N GLY A 58 10.56 9.19 -2.33
CA GLY A 58 11.59 8.78 -1.39
C GLY A 58 12.10 10.00 -0.66
N CYS A 59 11.77 10.15 0.62
CA CYS A 59 12.14 11.35 1.37
C CYS A 59 13.63 11.42 1.70
N GLY A 60 14.42 10.36 1.48
CA GLY A 60 15.90 10.41 1.50
C GLY A 60 16.50 10.94 2.81
N LYS A 61 15.82 10.74 3.95
CA LYS A 61 16.17 11.34 5.25
C LYS A 61 16.22 12.88 5.21
N ASN A 62 15.57 13.49 4.24
CA ASN A 62 15.49 14.93 4.08
C ASN A 62 14.55 15.49 5.15
N PRO A 63 15.06 16.27 6.13
CA PRO A 63 14.18 16.88 7.12
C PRO A 63 13.18 17.83 6.47
N GLY A 64 13.56 18.48 5.36
CA GLY A 64 12.70 19.42 4.64
C GLY A 64 11.55 18.79 3.86
N PHE A 65 11.47 17.46 3.81
CA PHE A 65 10.33 16.77 3.20
C PHE A 65 9.01 17.05 3.95
N TYR A 66 9.10 17.29 5.26
CA TYR A 66 7.96 17.57 6.12
C TYR A 66 7.67 19.07 6.31
N ASP A 67 8.60 19.95 5.93
CA ASP A 67 8.47 21.40 6.06
C ASP A 67 7.25 21.92 5.29
N PHE A 68 6.87 21.26 4.18
CA PHE A 68 5.66 21.60 3.42
C PHE A 68 4.41 21.68 4.30
N TRP A 69 4.20 20.71 5.18
CA TRP A 69 3.01 20.72 6.04
C TRP A 69 3.09 21.84 7.06
N GLU A 70 4.22 22.00 7.74
CA GLU A 70 4.39 23.03 8.76
C GLU A 70 4.19 24.44 8.19
N ASP A 71 4.69 24.70 6.99
CA ASP A 71 4.62 26.00 6.32
C ASP A 71 3.24 26.31 5.71
N HIS A 72 2.41 25.28 5.45
CA HIS A 72 1.19 25.43 4.64
C HIS A 72 -0.06 24.74 5.22
N ARG A 73 -0.04 24.28 6.47
CA ARG A 73 -1.18 23.64 7.16
C ARG A 73 -2.47 24.47 7.17
N ASP A 74 -2.37 25.79 7.03
CA ASP A 74 -3.50 26.71 6.96
C ASP A 74 -4.24 26.63 5.60
N GLN A 75 -3.63 26.05 4.57
CA GLN A 75 -4.22 25.98 3.22
C GLN A 75 -5.03 24.70 2.99
N TYR A 76 -4.71 23.63 3.71
CA TYR A 76 -5.28 22.29 3.53
C TYR A 76 -6.10 21.88 4.76
N ALA A 77 -6.95 20.85 4.62
CA ALA A 77 -7.69 20.31 5.74
C ALA A 77 -6.78 19.47 6.64
N CYS A 78 -6.07 18.53 6.04
CA CYS A 78 -5.10 17.64 6.67
C CYS A 78 -4.16 17.05 5.61
N MET A 79 -3.04 16.49 6.06
CA MET A 79 -2.18 15.61 5.28
C MET A 79 -2.06 14.26 5.98
N TRP A 80 -2.06 13.19 5.20
CA TRP A 80 -1.73 11.86 5.67
C TRP A 80 -0.41 11.44 5.05
N GLU A 81 0.38 10.70 5.81
CA GLU A 81 1.56 10.02 5.30
C GLU A 81 1.46 8.54 5.63
N ARG A 82 1.75 7.70 4.63
CA ARG A 82 2.18 6.33 4.84
C ARG A 82 3.68 6.26 4.63
N PHE A 83 4.41 5.78 5.62
CA PHE A 83 5.88 5.79 5.63
C PHE A 83 6.44 4.38 5.80
N PHE A 84 7.50 4.08 5.04
CA PHE A 84 8.33 2.89 5.23
C PHE A 84 9.81 3.24 5.35
N ASP A 85 10.49 2.53 6.25
CA ASP A 85 11.95 2.47 6.33
C ASP A 85 12.37 1.13 5.74
N ASP A 86 13.23 1.11 4.72
CA ASP A 86 13.81 -0.09 4.09
C ASP A 86 14.58 -1.01 5.07
N GLY A 87 14.90 -0.51 6.28
CA GLY A 87 15.39 -1.35 7.40
C GLY A 87 14.31 -1.84 8.37
N GLY A 88 13.04 -1.51 8.10
CA GLY A 88 11.87 -1.86 8.91
C GLY A 88 11.04 -2.98 8.29
N PHE A 89 9.93 -3.31 8.96
CA PHE A 89 9.11 -4.47 8.60
C PHE A 89 7.66 -4.12 8.24
N GLN A 90 7.23 -2.89 8.51
CA GLN A 90 5.85 -2.49 8.29
C GLN A 90 5.74 -1.01 7.94
N ASP A 91 4.73 -0.69 7.16
CA ASP A 91 4.31 0.69 6.97
C ASP A 91 3.74 1.29 8.26
N THR A 92 4.02 2.57 8.45
CA THR A 92 3.40 3.40 9.47
C THR A 92 2.47 4.42 8.83
N ILE A 93 1.54 4.96 9.61
CA ILE A 93 0.64 6.02 9.20
C ILE A 93 0.75 7.21 10.14
N THR A 94 0.88 8.40 9.56
CA THR A 94 0.89 9.66 10.31
C THR A 94 -0.22 10.58 9.77
N HIS A 95 -1.04 11.10 10.68
CA HIS A 95 -1.98 12.18 10.43
C HIS A 95 -1.34 13.50 10.82
N PHE A 96 -1.39 14.46 9.91
CA PHE A 96 -1.04 15.85 10.14
C PHE A 96 -2.32 16.68 10.03
N GLY A 97 -2.90 17.01 11.18
CA GLY A 97 -4.16 17.74 11.32
C GLY A 97 -3.99 19.22 11.64
N GLN A 98 -5.11 19.93 11.82
CA GLN A 98 -5.11 21.32 12.25
C GLN A 98 -4.61 21.46 13.71
N GLU A 99 -4.23 22.68 14.09
CA GLU A 99 -3.84 23.04 15.48
C GLU A 99 -2.67 22.23 16.06
N GLY A 100 -1.84 21.62 15.21
CA GLY A 100 -0.70 20.80 15.63
C GLY A 100 -1.07 19.39 16.07
N GLU A 101 -2.27 18.91 15.71
CA GLU A 101 -2.66 17.54 15.94
C GLU A 101 -1.85 16.58 15.04
N THR A 102 -0.91 15.86 15.65
CA THR A 102 -0.18 14.78 14.99
C THR A 102 -0.51 13.45 15.65
N ARG A 103 -0.97 12.49 14.85
CA ARG A 103 -1.24 11.11 15.31
C ARG A 103 -0.42 10.14 14.49
N HIS A 104 0.29 9.23 15.16
CA HIS A 104 1.14 8.25 14.52
C HIS A 104 0.73 6.84 14.97
N GLY A 105 0.80 5.87 14.06
CA GLY A 105 0.53 4.48 14.37
C GLY A 105 0.96 3.54 13.24
N ALA A 106 0.68 2.27 13.43
CA ALA A 106 0.92 1.27 12.39
C ALA A 106 -0.14 1.35 11.28
N PHE A 107 0.27 1.14 10.04
CA PHE A 107 -0.67 1.06 8.92
C PHE A 107 -1.28 -0.35 8.86
N TRP A 108 -2.60 -0.43 8.64
CA TRP A 108 -3.32 -1.67 8.43
C TRP A 108 -4.01 -1.65 7.07
N TYR A 109 -3.67 -2.66 6.26
CA TYR A 109 -4.28 -2.96 4.97
C TYR A 109 -5.48 -3.86 5.19
N GLY A 110 -6.60 -3.55 4.55
CA GLY A 110 -7.83 -4.35 4.58
C GLY A 110 -7.95 -5.33 3.43
N PHE A 111 -8.66 -6.42 3.68
CA PHE A 111 -9.15 -7.37 2.68
C PHE A 111 -10.54 -7.89 3.09
N ASP A 112 -11.34 -8.31 2.11
CA ASP A 112 -12.69 -8.86 2.28
C ASP A 112 -12.88 -10.26 1.67
N GLU A 113 -11.88 -10.76 0.96
CA GLU A 113 -11.87 -12.10 0.38
C GLU A 113 -10.46 -12.68 0.33
N VAL A 114 -10.35 -13.99 0.47
CA VAL A 114 -9.12 -14.76 0.24
C VAL A 114 -9.34 -15.69 -0.94
N ARG A 115 -8.44 -15.66 -1.92
CA ARG A 115 -8.42 -16.60 -3.04
C ARG A 115 -7.13 -17.42 -3.02
N VAL A 116 -7.24 -18.69 -3.39
CA VAL A 116 -6.12 -19.61 -3.49
C VAL A 116 -6.12 -20.30 -4.84
N LEU A 117 -4.93 -20.53 -5.38
CA LEU A 117 -4.73 -21.27 -6.62
C LEU A 117 -3.73 -22.41 -6.39
N GLY A 118 -3.92 -23.50 -7.13
CA GLY A 118 -2.97 -24.61 -7.22
C GLY A 118 -3.61 -25.98 -7.05
N ALA A 119 -2.81 -27.02 -7.26
CA ALA A 119 -3.23 -28.42 -7.16
C ALA A 119 -3.34 -28.92 -5.71
N ALA A 120 -3.94 -28.13 -4.81
CA ALA A 120 -4.14 -28.59 -3.44
C ALA A 120 -5.09 -29.79 -3.44
N ASP A 121 -4.59 -30.96 -3.03
CA ASP A 121 -5.37 -32.21 -2.94
C ASP A 121 -6.53 -32.11 -1.95
N ARG A 122 -6.50 -31.09 -1.09
CA ARG A 122 -7.52 -30.74 -0.11
C ARG A 122 -7.69 -29.23 -0.03
N LEU A 123 -8.91 -28.81 0.30
CA LEU A 123 -9.19 -27.41 0.61
C LEU A 123 -8.28 -26.94 1.75
N PRO A 124 -7.66 -25.76 1.63
CA PRO A 124 -6.77 -25.27 2.68
C PRO A 124 -7.51 -24.99 3.97
N ASP A 125 -6.90 -25.38 5.09
CA ASP A 125 -7.35 -24.95 6.41
C ASP A 125 -6.80 -23.55 6.69
N LEU A 126 -7.70 -22.59 6.85
CA LEU A 126 -7.37 -21.21 7.18
C LEU A 126 -7.16 -20.98 8.67
N GLY A 127 -7.24 -22.02 9.51
CA GLY A 127 -7.13 -21.90 10.96
C GLY A 127 -8.30 -21.12 11.59
N MET A 128 -9.43 -21.04 10.88
CA MET A 128 -10.62 -20.28 11.29
C MET A 128 -11.85 -21.18 11.39
N PRO A 129 -12.74 -20.97 12.37
CA PRO A 129 -13.98 -21.72 12.45
C PRO A 129 -14.96 -21.32 11.34
N SER A 130 -15.65 -22.31 10.77
CA SER A 130 -16.81 -22.12 9.86
C SER A 130 -16.51 -21.42 8.53
N VAL A 131 -15.36 -21.70 7.93
CA VAL A 131 -15.01 -21.26 6.57
C VAL A 131 -15.66 -22.18 5.55
N SER A 132 -16.38 -21.60 4.58
CA SER A 132 -16.93 -22.35 3.45
C SER A 132 -16.26 -21.86 2.17
N TRP A 133 -15.36 -22.68 1.63
CA TRP A 133 -14.73 -22.41 0.34
C TRP A 133 -15.75 -22.54 -0.80
N GLU A 134 -15.69 -21.60 -1.73
CA GLU A 134 -16.42 -21.63 -2.99
C GLU A 134 -15.44 -21.85 -4.15
N PRO A 135 -15.78 -22.67 -5.15
CA PRO A 135 -14.99 -22.76 -6.36
C PRO A 135 -15.04 -21.44 -7.14
N ASP A 136 -13.90 -20.95 -7.61
CA ASP A 136 -13.77 -19.70 -8.40
C ASP A 136 -13.40 -19.96 -9.88
N GLY A 137 -13.37 -21.24 -10.30
CA GLY A 137 -12.98 -21.67 -11.66
C GLY A 137 -11.48 -21.97 -11.79
N ASP A 138 -11.07 -22.69 -12.84
CA ASP A 138 -9.66 -22.97 -13.18
C ASP A 138 -8.77 -23.48 -12.03
N GLY A 139 -9.33 -24.27 -11.12
CA GLY A 139 -8.59 -24.81 -9.96
C GLY A 139 -8.38 -23.80 -8.83
N ALA A 140 -9.04 -22.65 -8.87
CA ALA A 140 -9.06 -21.66 -7.82
C ALA A 140 -10.24 -21.85 -6.85
N TRP A 141 -10.00 -21.49 -5.61
CA TRP A 141 -11.01 -21.46 -4.55
C TRP A 141 -10.96 -20.12 -3.86
N ARG A 142 -12.12 -19.65 -3.39
CA ARG A 142 -12.24 -18.39 -2.68
C ARG A 142 -13.07 -18.52 -1.42
N VAL A 143 -12.88 -17.60 -0.50
CA VAL A 143 -13.77 -17.42 0.64
C VAL A 143 -13.88 -15.96 1.02
N GLY A 144 -15.12 -15.52 1.29
CA GLY A 144 -15.38 -14.21 1.86
C GLY A 144 -14.96 -14.18 3.33
N VAL A 145 -13.91 -13.42 3.64
CA VAL A 145 -13.52 -13.15 5.01
C VAL A 145 -12.99 -11.72 5.11
N THR A 146 -13.52 -10.96 6.07
CA THR A 146 -12.99 -9.63 6.37
C THR A 146 -11.80 -9.76 7.30
N GLY A 147 -10.70 -9.15 6.91
CA GLY A 147 -9.50 -9.13 7.71
C GLY A 147 -8.62 -7.93 7.42
N ARG A 148 -7.48 -7.91 8.09
CA ARG A 148 -6.47 -6.87 7.93
C ARG A 148 -5.07 -7.42 8.13
N TYR A 149 -4.09 -6.78 7.51
CA TYR A 149 -2.69 -7.16 7.65
C TYR A 149 -1.77 -5.93 7.73
N GLN A 150 -0.58 -6.15 8.28
CA GLN A 150 0.51 -5.18 8.33
C GLN A 150 1.68 -5.75 7.56
N THR A 151 2.26 -4.92 6.69
CA THR A 151 3.43 -5.28 5.90
C THR A 151 4.15 -4.00 5.49
N GLY A 152 5.38 -4.16 5.03
CA GLY A 152 6.21 -3.09 4.50
C GLY A 152 6.04 -2.89 3.01
N ASN A 153 6.09 -1.64 2.54
CA ASN A 153 6.23 -1.35 1.11
C ASN A 153 7.43 -0.44 0.91
N ASP A 154 8.55 -1.01 0.49
CA ASP A 154 9.80 -0.31 0.29
C ASP A 154 9.75 0.66 -0.89
N ARG A 155 8.83 0.47 -1.84
CA ARG A 155 8.55 1.37 -2.98
C ARG A 155 9.78 1.74 -3.81
N THR A 156 10.88 1.03 -3.64
CA THR A 156 12.19 1.37 -4.20
C THR A 156 12.23 0.91 -5.64
N ASP A 157 12.72 1.77 -6.53
CA ASP A 157 13.03 1.42 -7.91
C ASP A 157 14.25 2.23 -8.33
N ILE A 158 15.43 1.70 -8.00
CA ILE A 158 16.72 2.37 -8.24
C ILE A 158 16.95 2.55 -9.74
N GLU A 159 16.52 1.59 -10.56
CA GLU A 159 16.71 1.63 -12.02
C GLU A 159 15.86 2.73 -12.65
N LYS A 160 14.60 2.88 -12.21
CA LYS A 160 13.69 3.90 -12.72
C LYS A 160 13.97 5.29 -12.16
N ALA A 161 14.20 5.43 -10.86
CA ALA A 161 14.27 6.73 -10.20
C ALA A 161 15.69 7.26 -10.01
N GLY A 162 16.64 6.40 -9.61
CA GLY A 162 17.94 6.83 -9.15
C GLY A 162 17.89 7.76 -7.91
N PRO A 163 19.02 8.39 -7.53
CA PRO A 163 19.17 9.01 -6.20
C PRO A 163 18.54 10.40 -6.01
N CYS A 164 18.12 11.09 -7.06
CA CYS A 164 17.58 12.46 -6.97
C CYS A 164 16.48 12.69 -8.02
N SER A 165 15.55 11.75 -8.17
CA SER A 165 14.52 11.85 -9.21
C SER A 165 13.60 13.05 -8.97
N THR A 166 13.42 13.86 -10.02
CA THR A 166 12.40 14.93 -10.06
C THR A 166 11.36 14.67 -11.16
N GLU A 167 11.48 13.54 -11.86
CA GLU A 167 10.56 13.16 -12.93
C GLU A 167 9.25 12.67 -12.31
N VAL A 168 8.15 13.35 -12.64
CA VAL A 168 6.83 13.08 -12.08
C VAL A 168 6.00 12.29 -13.07
N GLU A 169 5.59 11.09 -12.65
CA GLU A 169 4.59 10.30 -13.35
C GLU A 169 3.18 10.64 -12.82
N TRP A 170 2.32 11.14 -13.72
CA TRP A 170 0.98 11.58 -13.37
C TRP A 170 -0.07 10.55 -13.74
N ASP A 171 -0.95 10.27 -12.78
CA ASP A 171 -2.10 9.40 -12.92
C ASP A 171 -1.73 8.09 -13.65
N PRO A 172 -0.68 7.38 -13.19
CA PRO A 172 -0.21 6.20 -13.90
C PRO A 172 -1.34 5.19 -14.01
N PRO A 173 -1.48 4.52 -15.17
CA PRO A 173 -2.48 3.50 -15.35
C PRO A 173 -2.29 2.41 -14.29
N VAL A 174 -3.40 1.86 -13.81
CA VAL A 174 -3.39 0.57 -13.10
C VAL A 174 -3.00 -0.47 -14.14
N MET A 175 -1.70 -0.72 -14.31
CA MET A 175 -1.18 -1.59 -15.36
C MET A 175 -1.70 -3.02 -15.20
N ASP A 176 -2.06 -3.65 -16.32
CA ASP A 176 -2.07 -5.10 -16.46
C ASP A 176 -0.65 -5.60 -16.22
N VAL A 177 -0.45 -6.31 -15.12
CA VAL A 177 0.88 -6.82 -14.79
C VAL A 177 1.13 -8.11 -15.56
N ALA A 178 2.41 -8.38 -15.85
CA ALA A 178 2.86 -9.68 -16.33
C ALA A 178 2.20 -10.83 -15.53
N PRO A 179 2.05 -12.03 -16.13
CA PRO A 179 1.51 -13.19 -15.43
C PRO A 179 2.18 -13.37 -14.07
N GLY A 180 1.43 -13.21 -12.99
CA GLY A 180 2.00 -13.14 -11.64
C GLY A 180 2.46 -11.76 -11.21
N GLY A 181 1.74 -10.68 -11.51
CA GLY A 181 1.95 -9.37 -10.88
C GLY A 181 0.69 -8.76 -10.25
N LEU A 182 0.86 -7.78 -9.35
CA LEU A 182 -0.24 -7.07 -8.68
C LEU A 182 -0.52 -5.76 -9.40
N ALA A 183 -1.74 -5.60 -9.94
CA ALA A 183 -2.12 -4.39 -10.64
C ALA A 183 -2.22 -3.24 -9.62
N THR A 184 -1.11 -2.54 -9.41
CA THR A 184 -1.07 -1.35 -8.56
C THR A 184 -0.45 -0.16 -9.28
N PRO A 185 -1.13 0.99 -9.27
CA PRO A 185 -0.54 2.26 -9.64
C PRO A 185 0.26 2.82 -8.46
N THR A 186 1.20 2.04 -7.90
CA THR A 186 2.19 2.41 -6.87
C THR A 186 2.91 1.12 -6.44
N THR A 187 4.22 1.26 -6.24
CA THR A 187 5.31 0.33 -6.53
C THR A 187 5.19 -1.10 -5.94
N PRO A 188 5.77 -2.14 -6.58
CA PRO A 188 5.94 -3.44 -5.93
C PRO A 188 6.64 -3.27 -4.58
N SER A 189 6.17 -3.98 -3.56
CA SER A 189 7.03 -4.31 -2.43
C SER A 189 8.10 -5.28 -2.94
N TYR A 190 9.35 -4.87 -2.82
CA TYR A 190 10.52 -5.68 -3.11
C TYR A 190 11.03 -6.27 -1.78
N TRP A 191 11.48 -7.53 -1.82
CA TRP A 191 12.32 -8.17 -0.80
C TRP A 191 11.59 -8.62 0.47
N ASN A 192 10.88 -9.75 0.39
CA ASN A 192 10.37 -10.47 1.55
C ASN A 192 9.70 -9.56 2.59
N ALA A 193 8.72 -8.77 2.17
CA ALA A 193 7.95 -7.97 3.11
C ALA A 193 7.15 -8.89 4.03
N GLU A 194 7.68 -9.07 5.24
CA GLU A 194 7.08 -9.90 6.26
C GLU A 194 5.69 -9.38 6.64
N ILE A 195 4.80 -10.30 6.97
CA ILE A 195 3.50 -9.96 7.57
C ILE A 195 3.74 -9.79 9.07
N MET A 196 3.76 -8.55 9.53
CA MET A 196 4.02 -8.22 10.94
C MET A 196 2.79 -8.43 11.83
N GLY A 197 1.61 -8.37 11.24
CA GLY A 197 0.35 -8.60 11.92
C GLY A 197 -0.69 -9.01 10.91
N MET A 198 -1.56 -9.94 11.29
CA MET A 198 -2.66 -10.39 10.46
C MET A 198 -3.84 -10.76 11.34
N GLU A 199 -5.01 -10.26 10.96
CA GLU A 199 -6.27 -10.64 11.57
C GLU A 199 -7.22 -11.10 10.45
N PRO A 200 -7.93 -12.22 10.63
CA PRO A 200 -7.80 -13.18 11.74
C PRO A 200 -6.48 -13.98 11.73
N ASP A 201 -5.92 -14.24 12.93
CA ASP A 201 -4.58 -14.82 13.14
C ASP A 201 -4.37 -16.19 12.45
N GLY A 202 -5.43 -16.98 12.28
CA GLY A 202 -5.36 -18.29 11.60
C GLY A 202 -4.81 -18.20 10.17
N LEU A 203 -5.01 -17.07 9.50
CA LEU A 203 -4.53 -16.83 8.14
C LEU A 203 -3.03 -16.59 8.07
N HIS A 204 -2.38 -16.17 9.15
CA HIS A 204 -1.01 -15.67 9.13
C HIS A 204 -0.04 -16.70 8.57
N GLY A 205 -0.01 -17.90 9.17
CA GLY A 205 0.87 -18.96 8.69
C GLY A 205 0.54 -19.43 7.27
N PHE A 206 -0.73 -19.30 6.88
CA PHE A 206 -1.18 -19.68 5.54
C PHE A 206 -0.70 -18.70 4.48
N VAL A 207 -0.75 -17.38 4.73
CA VAL A 207 -0.23 -16.35 3.81
C VAL A 207 1.31 -16.41 3.75
N GLU A 208 1.99 -16.58 4.89
CA GLU A 208 3.46 -16.62 4.93
C GLU A 208 4.10 -17.85 4.28
N ARG A 209 3.39 -18.99 4.22
CA ARG A 209 3.99 -20.28 3.83
C ARG A 209 3.19 -21.07 2.80
N GLY A 210 1.97 -20.65 2.50
CA GLY A 210 1.01 -21.36 1.65
C GLY A 210 0.31 -22.54 2.32
N TYR A 211 0.49 -22.76 3.64
CA TYR A 211 -0.19 -23.81 4.40
C TYR A 211 -0.24 -23.47 5.91
N HIS A 212 -1.20 -24.06 6.63
CA HIS A 212 -1.29 -23.96 8.08
C HIS A 212 -0.74 -25.25 8.75
N GLY A 213 -0.04 -25.11 9.88
CA GLY A 213 0.51 -26.24 10.65
C GLY A 213 1.75 -26.90 10.03
N SER A 214 1.86 -28.23 10.11
CA SER A 214 3.01 -29.02 9.61
C SER A 214 2.69 -29.83 8.34
N ALA A 215 1.44 -29.80 7.88
CA ALA A 215 0.98 -30.61 6.75
C ALA A 215 1.33 -29.93 5.41
N ARG A 216 2.49 -30.29 4.84
CA ARG A 216 2.92 -29.87 3.50
C ARG A 216 1.95 -30.26 2.37
N GLU A 217 1.04 -31.20 2.63
CA GLU A 217 0.06 -31.74 1.67
C GLU A 217 -1.07 -30.75 1.31
N SER A 218 -1.25 -29.67 2.07
CA SER A 218 -2.24 -28.62 1.80
C SER A 218 -1.60 -27.34 1.22
N ARG A 219 -0.36 -27.43 0.71
CA ARG A 219 0.36 -26.26 0.20
C ARG A 219 -0.26 -25.79 -1.11
N VAL A 220 -0.74 -24.55 -1.13
CA VAL A 220 -1.20 -23.89 -2.35
C VAL A 220 -0.03 -23.30 -3.12
N GLU A 221 -0.22 -23.08 -4.41
CA GLU A 221 0.79 -22.44 -5.27
C GLU A 221 0.75 -20.92 -5.14
N ARG A 222 -0.42 -20.37 -4.78
CA ARG A 222 -0.66 -18.95 -4.63
C ARG A 222 -1.79 -18.67 -3.64
N VAL A 223 -1.60 -17.64 -2.82
CA VAL A 223 -2.58 -17.02 -1.94
C VAL A 223 -2.77 -15.57 -2.37
N GLU A 224 -4.00 -15.12 -2.41
CA GLU A 224 -4.35 -13.73 -2.70
C GLU A 224 -5.31 -13.21 -1.64
N LEU A 225 -5.04 -12.01 -1.14
CA LEU A 225 -5.99 -11.22 -0.37
C LEU A 225 -6.60 -10.20 -1.32
N LEU A 226 -7.92 -10.11 -1.35
CA LEU A 226 -8.67 -9.22 -2.22
C LEU A 226 -9.42 -8.18 -1.39
N TRP A 227 -9.54 -6.98 -1.95
CA TRP A 227 -10.36 -5.90 -1.44
C TRP A 227 -11.31 -5.45 -2.56
N ARG A 228 -12.62 -5.67 -2.38
CA ARG A 228 -13.65 -5.31 -3.36
C ARG A 228 -13.36 -5.89 -4.75
N GLY A 229 -12.87 -7.14 -4.79
CA GLY A 229 -12.54 -7.86 -6.02
C GLY A 229 -11.19 -7.51 -6.66
N ARG A 230 -10.42 -6.58 -6.08
CA ARG A 230 -9.06 -6.27 -6.52
C ARG A 230 -8.05 -6.97 -5.61
N VAL A 231 -7.04 -7.62 -6.17
CA VAL A 231 -5.96 -8.22 -5.38
C VAL A 231 -5.15 -7.11 -4.70
N VAL A 232 -5.06 -7.18 -3.38
CA VAL A 232 -4.31 -6.23 -2.54
C VAL A 232 -3.08 -6.84 -1.88
N HIS A 233 -3.00 -8.16 -1.83
CA HIS A 233 -1.79 -8.86 -1.44
C HIS A 233 -1.76 -10.19 -2.18
N ARG A 234 -0.56 -10.66 -2.51
CA ARG A 234 -0.35 -11.97 -3.09
C ARG A 234 0.92 -12.58 -2.50
N ALA A 235 0.81 -13.85 -2.14
CA ALA A 235 1.95 -14.70 -1.84
C ALA A 235 1.97 -15.88 -2.82
N GLN A 236 3.09 -16.18 -3.49
CA GLN A 236 3.19 -17.31 -4.42
C GLN A 236 4.63 -17.81 -4.56
N MET A 237 4.81 -19.04 -5.03
CA MET A 237 6.15 -19.50 -5.41
C MET A 237 6.63 -18.77 -6.67
N GLU A 238 7.75 -18.06 -6.59
CA GLU A 238 8.44 -17.46 -7.73
C GLU A 238 9.88 -17.96 -7.80
N TYR A 239 10.46 -17.97 -9.00
CA TYR A 239 11.85 -18.36 -9.19
C TYR A 239 12.76 -17.13 -9.12
N ASP A 240 13.65 -17.09 -8.15
CA ASP A 240 14.70 -16.08 -8.02
C ASP A 240 15.90 -16.50 -8.88
N ALA A 241 16.13 -15.77 -9.98
CA ALA A 241 17.23 -16.03 -10.90
C ALA A 241 18.61 -15.65 -10.34
N GLN A 242 18.69 -14.79 -9.32
CA GLN A 242 19.95 -14.43 -8.66
C GLN A 242 20.39 -15.53 -7.69
N LEU A 243 19.44 -16.13 -6.99
CA LEU A 243 19.69 -17.21 -6.03
C LEU A 243 19.59 -18.62 -6.65
N ASP A 244 19.05 -18.74 -7.87
CA ASP A 244 18.80 -20.00 -8.57
C ASP A 244 17.89 -20.96 -7.75
N GLU A 245 16.88 -20.40 -7.09
CA GLU A 245 15.95 -21.16 -6.27
C GLU A 245 14.50 -20.64 -6.39
N TYR A 246 13.56 -21.47 -5.97
CA TYR A 246 12.16 -21.05 -5.85
C TYR A 246 11.91 -20.58 -4.42
N ASP A 247 11.43 -19.35 -4.26
CA ASP A 247 11.05 -18.78 -2.97
C ASP A 247 9.56 -18.40 -2.92
N TRP A 248 9.00 -18.36 -1.72
CA TRP A 248 7.63 -17.94 -1.46
C TRP A 248 7.58 -16.42 -1.36
N GLU A 249 7.39 -15.78 -2.50
CA GLU A 249 7.41 -14.33 -2.65
C GLU A 249 6.10 -13.71 -2.23
N GLN A 250 6.20 -12.62 -1.47
CA GLN A 250 5.07 -11.82 -1.02
C GLN A 250 5.10 -10.45 -1.69
N ARG A 251 3.95 -10.04 -2.22
CA ARG A 251 3.76 -8.71 -2.80
C ARG A 251 2.52 -8.09 -2.19
N SER A 252 2.60 -6.81 -1.84
CA SER A 252 1.46 -6.02 -1.37
C SER A 252 1.14 -4.90 -2.34
N ALA A 253 -0.14 -4.61 -2.48
CA ALA A 253 -0.63 -3.48 -3.22
C ALA A 253 -0.48 -2.20 -2.40
N ASP A 254 0.13 -1.20 -2.99
CA ASP A 254 0.48 0.02 -2.29
C ASP A 254 -0.55 1.16 -2.51
N ASP A 255 -1.81 1.02 -2.10
CA ASP A 255 -2.81 2.09 -2.28
C ASP A 255 -3.54 2.46 -0.98
N TRP A 256 -4.22 3.61 -0.97
CA TRP A 256 -4.96 4.14 0.17
C TRP A 256 -6.37 3.56 0.30
N ASP A 257 -6.90 2.93 -0.74
CA ASP A 257 -8.28 2.47 -0.84
C ASP A 257 -8.63 1.31 0.13
N ASN A 258 -7.63 0.57 0.59
CA ASN A 258 -7.75 -0.47 1.61
C ASN A 258 -7.11 -0.06 2.95
N CYS A 259 -6.91 1.24 3.22
CA CYS A 259 -6.52 1.71 4.55
C CYS A 259 -7.66 1.53 5.57
N LEU A 260 -7.39 0.82 6.67
CA LEU A 260 -8.36 0.60 7.75
C LEU A 260 -8.12 1.44 9.01
N SER A 261 -7.21 2.43 8.96
CA SER A 261 -7.01 3.33 10.10
C SER A 261 -8.31 4.09 10.42
N PRO A 262 -8.86 3.99 11.66
CA PRO A 262 -10.13 4.62 12.00
C PRO A 262 -10.13 6.14 11.79
N ASP A 263 -9.02 6.79 12.11
CA ASP A 263 -8.85 8.25 11.96
C ASP A 263 -8.79 8.66 10.48
N TYR A 264 -8.13 7.84 9.65
CA TYR A 264 -8.12 8.01 8.21
C TYR A 264 -9.53 7.85 7.62
N LEU A 265 -10.26 6.81 8.03
CA LEU A 265 -11.64 6.58 7.60
C LEU A 265 -12.59 7.68 8.10
N ALA A 266 -12.33 8.30 9.26
CA ALA A 266 -13.08 9.44 9.75
C ALA A 266 -12.80 10.70 8.90
N SER A 267 -11.53 11.02 8.64
CA SER A 267 -11.16 12.21 7.85
C SER A 267 -11.71 12.16 6.42
N THR A 268 -11.63 11.00 5.76
CA THR A 268 -12.19 10.80 4.40
C THR A 268 -13.71 10.89 4.37
N ARG A 269 -14.42 10.43 5.41
CA ARG A 269 -15.88 10.60 5.53
C ARG A 269 -16.26 12.06 5.71
N SER A 270 -15.59 12.78 6.61
CA SER A 270 -15.83 14.21 6.84
C SER A 270 -15.60 15.02 5.56
N ALA A 271 -14.51 14.72 4.83
CA ALA A 271 -14.20 15.37 3.56
C ALA A 271 -15.27 15.13 2.48
N ARG A 272 -15.95 13.97 2.49
CA ARG A 272 -17.06 13.65 1.57
C ARG A 272 -18.38 14.29 1.99
N GLN A 273 -18.73 14.25 3.27
CA GLN A 273 -19.99 14.82 3.78
C GLN A 273 -20.07 16.32 3.57
N LEU A 274 -18.95 17.04 3.78
CA LEU A 274 -18.92 18.49 3.59
C LEU A 274 -19.20 18.90 2.13
N ARG A 275 -18.91 18.02 1.16
CA ARG A 275 -19.21 18.26 -0.26
C ARG A 275 -20.67 18.02 -0.65
N GLN A 276 -21.41 17.21 0.09
CA GLN A 276 -22.83 16.96 -0.20
C GLN A 276 -23.72 18.13 0.26
N HIS A 277 -23.17 19.06 1.03
CA HIS A 277 -23.87 20.20 1.61
C HIS A 277 -23.36 21.56 1.13
N THR A 278 -22.51 21.59 0.10
CA THR A 278 -22.06 22.80 -0.61
C THR A 278 -22.54 22.77 -2.05
#